data_AF-G4ZKQ8-F1
#
_entry.id   AF-G4ZKQ8-F1
#
_cell.length_a   1.000
_cell.length_b   1.000
_cell.length_c   1.000
_cell.angle_alpha   90.00
_cell.angle_beta   90.00
_cell.angle_gamma   90.00
#
_symmetry.space_group_name_H-M   'P 1'
#
loop_
_entity.id
_entity.type
_entity.pdbx_description
1 polymer ?
#
loop_
_entity_poly.entity_id
_entity_poly.type
_entity_poly.pdbx_seq_one_letter_code
_entity_poly.pdbx_strand_id
1 'polypeptide(L)'
;KTNQEGSGSRDPRHLYANPLSPSTCWVTALAIYLACHPRLEPGALFPGSNQKLRFSKVLANLLKQGDAGKNFGTYSVRKGVATFACGGSTGGPSIVSVCLRCGWSLGGVQDRYFRYEAAGDQFLGRVVAGLPVNDSKFATLPPYFQNGSDKNVKSCVEIMFPVLSREANMAGILRLCLASLVHHAEYLLQLLPAT
;
A
#
# COMPACT_ATOMS: atom_id res chain seq x y z
N LYS A 1 0.90 -15.10 -12.27
CA LYS A 1 1.91 -14.02 -12.38
C LYS A 1 2.99 -14.32 -11.37
N THR A 2 4.22 -14.36 -11.85
CA THR A 2 5.30 -15.28 -11.43
C THR A 2 6.30 -14.70 -10.42
N ASN A 3 6.04 -13.51 -9.85
CA ASN A 3 6.95 -12.90 -8.89
C ASN A 3 6.21 -12.47 -7.62
N GLN A 4 5.59 -13.43 -6.93
CA GLN A 4 4.94 -13.17 -5.63
C GLN A 4 5.94 -12.97 -4.50
N GLU A 5 7.17 -13.45 -4.70
CA GLU A 5 8.26 -13.45 -3.74
C GLU A 5 9.18 -12.22 -3.88
N GLY A 6 8.97 -11.38 -4.90
CA GLY A 6 9.83 -10.24 -5.18
C GLY A 6 11.22 -10.60 -5.71
N SER A 7 11.52 -11.88 -5.91
CA SER A 7 12.83 -12.42 -6.32
C SER A 7 13.18 -12.20 -7.80
N GLY A 8 12.20 -11.87 -8.65
CA GLY A 8 12.45 -11.55 -10.06
C GLY A 8 13.03 -10.14 -10.27
N SER A 9 13.95 -9.98 -11.22
CA SER A 9 14.49 -8.66 -11.61
C SER A 9 13.36 -7.78 -12.17
N ARG A 10 12.76 -6.96 -11.32
CA ARG A 10 11.79 -5.97 -11.74
C ARG A 10 12.14 -4.66 -11.09
N ASP A 11 11.88 -3.61 -11.84
CA ASP A 11 12.09 -2.25 -11.40
C ASP A 11 11.32 -2.00 -10.09
N PRO A 12 11.80 -1.08 -9.25
CA PRO A 12 11.11 -0.74 -8.02
C PRO A 12 9.66 -0.29 -8.28
N ARG A 13 8.82 -0.44 -7.26
CA ARG A 13 7.44 0.07 -7.26
C ARG A 13 7.27 0.97 -6.06
N HIS A 14 7.18 2.27 -6.30
CA HIS A 14 7.01 3.24 -5.22
C HIS A 14 5.59 3.16 -4.67
N LEU A 15 5.48 2.95 -3.36
CA LEU A 15 4.23 2.95 -2.62
C LEU A 15 4.13 4.25 -1.81
N TYR A 16 2.96 4.87 -1.83
CA TYR A 16 2.71 6.13 -1.14
C TYR A 16 1.57 5.99 -0.15
N ALA A 17 1.70 6.62 1.00
CA ALA A 17 0.59 6.80 1.93
C ALA A 17 -0.34 7.90 1.42
N ASN A 18 -1.60 7.84 1.86
CA ASN A 18 -2.53 8.96 1.71
C ASN A 18 -3.07 9.33 3.09
N PRO A 19 -2.41 10.25 3.83
CA PRO A 19 -2.87 10.66 5.15
C PRO A 19 -4.20 11.43 5.11
N LEU A 20 -4.67 11.85 3.94
CA LEU A 20 -5.96 12.53 3.81
C LEU A 20 -7.14 11.55 3.83
N SER A 21 -6.89 10.25 3.66
CA SER A 21 -7.92 9.21 3.60
C SER A 21 -7.45 7.95 4.35
N PRO A 22 -7.51 7.95 5.70
CA PRO A 22 -7.02 6.84 6.51
C PRO A 22 -7.75 5.51 6.25
N SER A 23 -9.00 5.55 5.82
CA SER A 23 -9.81 4.36 5.49
C SER A 23 -9.29 3.57 4.28
N THR A 24 -8.61 4.25 3.35
CA THR A 24 -8.09 3.65 2.11
C THR A 24 -6.56 3.61 2.06
N CYS A 25 -5.89 4.17 3.07
CA CYS A 25 -4.43 4.23 3.14
C CYS A 25 -3.83 2.87 3.53
N TRP A 26 -3.00 2.30 2.66
CA TRP A 26 -2.37 1.00 2.92
C TRP A 26 -1.42 1.02 4.12
N VAL A 27 -0.76 2.16 4.40
CA VAL A 27 0.12 2.31 5.57
C VAL A 27 -0.70 2.24 6.85
N THR A 28 -1.84 2.93 6.90
CA THR A 28 -2.75 2.90 8.05
C THR A 28 -3.30 1.49 8.25
N ALA A 29 -3.74 0.82 7.18
CA ALA A 29 -4.20 -0.56 7.23
C ALA A 29 -3.11 -1.53 7.72
N LEU A 30 -1.86 -1.38 7.25
CA LEU A 30 -0.72 -2.18 7.71
C LEU A 30 -0.41 -1.91 9.18
N ALA A 31 -0.45 -0.65 9.62
CA ALA A 31 -0.17 -0.27 10.98
C ALA A 31 -1.18 -0.87 11.97
N ILE A 32 -2.48 -0.81 11.63
CA ILE A 32 -3.55 -1.47 12.39
C ILE A 32 -3.30 -2.98 12.42
N TYR A 33 -3.01 -3.59 11.28
CA TYR A 33 -2.74 -5.03 11.21
C TYR A 33 -1.60 -5.44 12.14
N LEU A 34 -0.45 -4.77 12.09
CA LEU A 34 0.69 -5.10 12.93
C LEU A 34 0.41 -4.85 14.42
N ALA A 35 -0.31 -3.78 14.76
CA ALA A 35 -0.69 -3.47 16.14
C ALA A 35 -1.62 -4.55 16.73
N CYS A 36 -2.51 -5.11 15.91
CA CYS A 36 -3.38 -6.22 16.29
C CYS A 36 -2.68 -7.58 16.32
N HIS A 37 -1.43 -7.68 15.84
CA HIS A 37 -0.64 -8.92 15.83
C HIS A 37 0.73 -8.72 16.52
N PRO A 38 0.76 -8.35 17.82
CA PRO A 38 2.01 -8.02 18.52
C PRO A 38 2.99 -9.19 18.64
N ARG A 39 2.50 -10.42 18.48
CA ARG A 39 3.27 -11.68 18.51
C ARG A 39 3.70 -12.17 17.13
N LEU A 40 3.57 -11.35 16.08
CA LEU A 40 4.00 -11.74 14.75
C LEU A 40 5.53 -11.86 14.71
N GLU A 41 6.02 -13.07 14.46
CA GLU A 41 7.45 -13.35 14.33
C GLU A 41 8.03 -12.83 13.00
N PRO A 42 9.34 -12.52 12.96
CA PRO A 42 10.02 -12.20 11.71
C PRO A 42 9.81 -13.28 10.65
N GLY A 43 9.59 -12.85 9.40
CA GLY A 43 9.30 -13.74 8.27
C GLY A 43 8.13 -13.23 7.44
N ALA A 44 7.20 -14.13 7.10
CA ALA A 44 6.05 -13.78 6.29
C ALA A 44 5.08 -12.85 7.06
N LEU A 45 4.93 -11.61 6.59
CA LEU A 45 4.00 -10.63 7.18
C LEU A 45 2.56 -11.13 7.28
N PHE A 46 2.14 -11.99 6.35
CA PHE A 46 0.84 -12.64 6.38
C PHE A 46 1.05 -14.16 6.50
N PRO A 47 1.09 -14.73 7.71
CA PRO A 47 1.34 -16.14 7.94
C PRO A 47 0.38 -17.06 7.18
N GLY A 48 0.84 -18.25 6.82
CA GLY A 48 0.07 -19.29 6.12
C GLY A 48 0.42 -19.43 4.63
N SER A 49 -0.19 -20.42 3.97
CA SER A 49 0.03 -20.73 2.56
C SER A 49 -1.10 -20.20 1.66
N ASN A 50 -0.93 -20.30 0.33
CA ASN A 50 -1.97 -20.02 -0.65
C ASN A 50 -2.59 -18.61 -0.55
N GLN A 51 -1.76 -17.59 -0.36
CA GLN A 51 -2.18 -16.20 -0.12
C GLN A 51 -3.16 -15.68 -1.18
N LYS A 52 -2.91 -15.96 -2.46
CA LYS A 52 -3.83 -15.59 -3.55
C LYS A 52 -5.23 -16.18 -3.35
N LEU A 53 -5.33 -17.45 -2.97
CA LEU A 53 -6.62 -18.13 -2.78
C LEU A 53 -7.35 -17.57 -1.55
N ARG A 54 -6.63 -17.36 -0.44
CA ARG A 54 -7.18 -16.75 0.78
C ARG A 54 -7.72 -15.35 0.51
N PHE A 55 -6.92 -14.50 -0.13
CA PHE A 55 -7.34 -13.16 -0.53
C PHE A 55 -8.56 -13.21 -1.45
N SER A 56 -8.57 -14.10 -2.45
CA SER A 56 -9.71 -14.25 -3.37
C SER A 56 -11.00 -14.67 -2.65
N LYS A 57 -10.92 -15.56 -1.65
CA LYS A 57 -12.07 -15.99 -0.85
C LYS A 57 -12.61 -14.85 0.01
N VAL A 58 -11.74 -14.13 0.71
CA VAL A 58 -12.12 -12.96 1.53
C VAL A 58 -12.76 -11.88 0.65
N LEU A 59 -12.13 -11.55 -0.48
CA LEU A 59 -12.66 -10.58 -1.43
C LEU A 59 -14.05 -11.00 -1.95
N ALA A 60 -14.23 -12.26 -2.34
CA ALA A 60 -15.52 -12.76 -2.79
C ALA A 60 -16.59 -12.66 -1.69
N ASN A 61 -16.24 -12.94 -0.44
CA ASN A 61 -17.19 -12.85 0.68
C ASN A 61 -17.59 -11.40 0.98
N LEU A 62 -16.63 -10.45 0.95
CA LEU A 62 -16.93 -9.03 1.09
C LEU A 62 -17.83 -8.53 -0.05
N LEU A 63 -17.54 -8.96 -1.28
CA LEU A 63 -18.33 -8.56 -2.44
C LEU A 63 -19.72 -9.19 -2.49
N LYS A 64 -19.95 -10.35 -1.86
CA LYS A 64 -21.30 -10.96 -1.73
C LYS A 64 -22.25 -10.14 -0.85
N GLN A 65 -21.73 -9.20 -0.06
CA GLN A 65 -22.57 -8.21 0.62
C GLN A 65 -23.17 -7.18 -0.36
N GLY A 66 -22.81 -7.23 -1.66
CA GLY A 66 -23.50 -6.57 -2.78
C GLY A 66 -23.59 -7.48 -4.02
N ASP A 67 -24.25 -7.06 -5.09
CA ASP A 67 -24.44 -7.88 -6.32
C ASP A 67 -23.15 -8.02 -7.18
N ALA A 68 -21.99 -7.69 -6.60
CA ALA A 68 -20.70 -7.51 -7.26
C ALA A 68 -19.88 -8.82 -7.35
N GLY A 69 -20.22 -9.86 -6.58
CA GLY A 69 -19.39 -11.06 -6.41
C GLY A 69 -19.12 -11.89 -7.68
N LYS A 70 -19.92 -11.72 -8.74
CA LYS A 70 -19.72 -12.41 -10.03
C LYS A 70 -18.81 -11.65 -11.00
N ASN A 71 -18.68 -10.33 -10.84
CA ASN A 71 -18.04 -9.45 -11.81
C ASN A 71 -16.61 -9.04 -11.41
N PHE A 72 -16.27 -9.15 -10.13
CA PHE A 72 -14.99 -8.74 -9.59
C PHE A 72 -14.19 -9.91 -9.02
N GLY A 73 -12.90 -9.94 -9.34
CA GLY A 73 -11.95 -10.88 -8.76
C GLY A 73 -10.59 -10.23 -8.53
N THR A 74 -9.60 -11.03 -8.13
CA THR A 74 -8.25 -10.52 -7.82
C THR A 74 -7.59 -9.75 -8.98
N TYR A 75 -7.95 -10.07 -10.23
CA TYR A 75 -7.47 -9.35 -11.40
C TYR A 75 -8.10 -7.95 -11.55
N SER A 76 -9.33 -7.77 -11.06
CA SER A 76 -10.07 -6.52 -11.16
C SER A 76 -9.40 -5.38 -10.39
N VAL A 77 -8.63 -5.67 -9.34
CA VAL A 77 -7.83 -4.65 -8.63
C VAL A 77 -6.87 -3.94 -9.58
N ARG A 78 -6.13 -4.67 -10.41
CA ARG A 78 -5.18 -4.05 -11.36
C ARG A 78 -5.89 -3.33 -12.51
N LYS A 79 -7.01 -3.87 -13.00
CA LYS A 79 -7.83 -3.18 -14.00
C LYS A 79 -8.37 -1.86 -13.44
N GLY A 80 -8.92 -1.89 -12.23
CA GLY A 80 -9.44 -0.73 -11.54
C GLY A 80 -8.37 0.33 -11.30
N VAL A 81 -7.15 -0.05 -10.91
CA VAL A 81 -6.00 0.86 -10.80
C VAL A 81 -5.72 1.57 -12.13
N ALA A 82 -5.67 0.84 -13.24
CA ALA A 82 -5.44 1.44 -14.55
C ALA A 82 -6.58 2.38 -14.96
N THR A 83 -7.84 1.96 -14.79
CA THR A 83 -9.02 2.79 -15.09
C THR A 83 -9.03 4.06 -14.23
N PHE A 84 -8.76 3.94 -12.93
CA PHE A 84 -8.74 5.07 -12.01
C PHE A 84 -7.64 6.07 -12.39
N ALA A 85 -6.42 5.58 -12.64
CA ALA A 85 -5.29 6.42 -12.99
C ALA A 85 -5.47 7.15 -14.33
N CYS A 86 -6.08 6.51 -15.32
CA CYS A 86 -6.22 7.07 -16.67
C CYS A 86 -7.56 7.76 -16.94
N GLY A 87 -8.61 7.50 -16.14
CA GLY A 87 -9.98 7.87 -16.46
C GLY A 87 -10.43 9.26 -16.00
N GLY A 88 -9.64 9.94 -15.16
CA GLY A 88 -10.07 11.17 -14.49
C GLY A 88 -9.32 12.45 -14.86
N SER A 89 -8.40 12.41 -15.84
CA SER A 89 -7.56 13.57 -16.17
C SER A 89 -7.10 13.55 -17.62
N THR A 90 -7.01 14.74 -18.24
CA THR A 90 -6.35 14.95 -19.54
C THR A 90 -4.82 14.97 -19.43
N GLY A 91 -4.27 15.06 -18.21
CA GLY A 91 -2.84 14.98 -17.89
C GLY A 91 -2.51 13.74 -17.03
N GLY A 92 -3.10 12.59 -17.38
CA GLY A 92 -2.88 11.33 -16.65
C GLY A 92 -1.45 10.78 -16.77
N PRO A 93 -1.12 9.74 -15.98
CA PRO A 93 0.18 9.08 -16.05
C PRO A 93 0.41 8.44 -17.41
N SER A 94 1.68 8.33 -17.81
CA SER A 94 2.06 7.63 -19.04
C SER A 94 1.51 6.20 -19.05
N ILE A 95 0.94 5.79 -20.18
CA ILE A 95 0.43 4.43 -20.38
C ILE A 95 1.53 3.38 -20.16
N VAL A 96 2.79 3.73 -20.44
CA VAL A 96 3.94 2.87 -20.17
C VAL A 96 4.07 2.60 -18.67
N SER A 97 4.07 3.64 -17.84
CA SER A 97 4.13 3.52 -16.38
C SER A 97 2.95 2.72 -15.82
N VAL A 98 1.75 2.93 -16.36
CA VAL A 98 0.54 2.19 -15.97
C VAL A 98 0.66 0.71 -16.30
N CYS A 99 1.03 0.36 -17.53
CA CYS A 99 1.21 -1.02 -17.96
C CYS A 99 2.31 -1.71 -17.13
N LEU A 100 3.46 -1.06 -16.93
CA LEU A 100 4.55 -1.60 -16.12
C LEU A 100 4.10 -1.83 -14.66
N ARG A 101 3.37 -0.89 -14.05
CA ARG A 101 2.86 -1.04 -12.67
C ARG A 101 1.81 -2.16 -12.56
N CYS A 102 0.91 -2.28 -13.52
CA CYS A 102 -0.03 -3.40 -13.63
C CYS A 102 0.66 -4.72 -14.04
N GLY A 103 1.93 -4.67 -14.44
CA GLY A 103 2.72 -5.77 -14.96
C GLY A 103 2.17 -6.32 -16.27
N TRP A 104 1.52 -5.49 -17.07
CA TRP A 104 1.05 -5.82 -18.42
C TRP A 104 2.21 -5.69 -19.41
N SER A 105 2.21 -6.53 -20.44
CA SER A 105 3.11 -6.37 -21.59
C SER A 105 2.65 -5.16 -22.40
N LEU A 106 3.60 -4.34 -22.86
CA LEU A 106 3.35 -3.26 -23.80
C LEU A 106 3.21 -3.81 -25.23
N GLY A 107 3.83 -4.96 -25.50
CA GLY A 107 3.69 -5.72 -26.73
C GLY A 107 4.76 -5.40 -27.77
N GLY A 108 5.21 -6.45 -28.48
CA GLY A 108 6.05 -6.36 -29.67
C GLY A 108 7.33 -5.54 -29.49
N VAL A 109 7.39 -4.43 -30.22
CA VAL A 109 8.55 -3.53 -30.24
C VAL A 109 8.61 -2.68 -28.97
N GLN A 110 7.47 -2.32 -28.38
CA GLN A 110 7.39 -1.39 -27.25
C GLN A 110 8.08 -1.96 -26.00
N ASP A 111 7.94 -3.26 -25.72
CA ASP A 111 8.60 -3.92 -24.59
C ASP A 111 10.14 -3.87 -24.65
N ARG A 112 10.74 -3.62 -25.83
CA ARG A 112 12.20 -3.53 -26.00
C ARG A 112 12.73 -2.13 -25.70
N TYR A 113 11.94 -1.10 -26.02
CA TYR A 113 12.38 0.29 -26.00
C TYR A 113 11.81 1.09 -24.83
N PHE A 114 10.60 0.76 -24.37
CA PHE A 114 9.97 1.46 -23.26
C PHE A 114 10.29 0.76 -21.96
N ARG A 115 11.13 1.43 -21.17
CA ARG A 115 11.63 0.93 -19.89
C ARG A 115 11.01 1.69 -18.74
N TYR A 116 11.24 1.17 -17.55
CA TYR A 116 10.88 1.86 -16.32
C TYR A 116 11.55 3.23 -16.25
N GLU A 117 10.77 4.19 -15.81
CA GLU A 117 11.23 5.53 -15.50
C GLU A 117 10.66 5.90 -14.12
N ALA A 118 11.53 6.39 -13.24
CA ALA A 118 11.21 6.56 -11.84
C ALA A 118 10.17 7.66 -11.62
N ALA A 119 10.28 8.81 -12.29
CA ALA A 119 9.33 9.90 -12.14
C ALA A 119 7.91 9.47 -12.55
N GLY A 120 7.77 8.72 -13.65
CA GLY A 120 6.50 8.17 -14.10
C GLY A 120 5.87 7.19 -13.09
N ASP A 121 6.67 6.30 -12.49
CA ASP A 121 6.21 5.38 -11.46
C ASP A 121 5.84 6.11 -10.15
N GLN A 122 6.62 7.10 -9.75
CA GLN A 122 6.37 7.89 -8.54
C GLN A 122 5.10 8.73 -8.66
N PHE A 123 4.91 9.42 -9.80
CA PHE A 123 3.68 10.15 -10.11
C PHE A 123 2.47 9.21 -10.08
N LEU A 124 2.54 8.10 -10.82
CA LEU A 124 1.47 7.10 -10.83
C LEU A 124 1.21 6.52 -9.42
N GLY A 125 2.25 6.32 -8.62
CA GLY A 125 2.11 5.82 -7.26
C GLY A 125 1.32 6.76 -6.35
N ARG A 126 1.54 8.07 -6.48
CA ARG A 126 0.76 9.08 -5.76
C ARG A 126 -0.68 9.16 -6.27
N VAL A 127 -0.89 9.10 -7.59
CA VAL A 127 -2.24 9.01 -8.18
C VAL A 127 -3.00 7.83 -7.58
N VAL A 128 -2.41 6.62 -7.62
CA VAL A 128 -3.08 5.39 -7.16
C VAL A 128 -3.25 5.34 -5.64
N ALA A 129 -2.45 6.09 -4.87
CA ALA A 129 -2.71 6.29 -3.44
C ALA A 129 -3.96 7.17 -3.18
N GLY A 130 -4.53 7.79 -4.20
CA GLY A 130 -5.69 8.68 -4.11
C GLY A 130 -5.33 10.10 -3.68
N LEU A 131 -4.07 10.52 -3.87
CA LEU A 131 -3.67 11.90 -3.59
C LEU A 131 -4.25 12.85 -4.66
N PRO A 132 -4.63 14.09 -4.29
CA PRO A 132 -5.35 15.00 -5.19
C PRO A 132 -4.41 15.61 -6.24
N VAL A 133 -4.43 15.07 -7.46
CA VAL A 133 -3.49 15.41 -8.56
C VAL A 133 -3.41 16.91 -8.88
N ASN A 134 -4.52 17.64 -8.75
CA ASN A 134 -4.62 19.06 -9.11
C ASN A 134 -4.50 19.99 -7.88
N ASP A 135 -4.01 19.49 -6.75
CA ASP A 135 -3.79 20.26 -5.53
C ASP A 135 -2.32 20.10 -5.08
N SER A 136 -1.77 21.13 -4.45
CA SER A 136 -0.48 21.09 -3.75
C SER A 136 -0.34 19.88 -2.81
N LYS A 137 -1.44 19.42 -2.21
CA LYS A 137 -1.53 18.23 -1.37
C LYS A 137 -1.16 16.93 -2.08
N PHE A 138 -1.04 16.92 -3.42
CA PHE A 138 -0.48 15.79 -4.16
C PHE A 138 0.93 15.41 -3.68
N ALA A 139 1.72 16.41 -3.26
CA ALA A 139 3.08 16.23 -2.78
C ALA A 139 3.16 15.80 -1.30
N THR A 140 2.02 15.65 -0.61
CA THR A 140 1.97 15.32 0.83
C THR A 140 2.84 14.11 1.16
N LEU A 141 3.58 14.22 2.25
CA LEU A 141 4.40 13.15 2.81
C LEU A 141 3.56 12.24 3.72
N PRO A 142 3.92 10.96 3.87
CA PRO A 142 3.34 10.15 4.93
C PRO A 142 3.57 10.81 6.31
N PRO A 143 2.74 10.53 7.31
CA PRO A 143 3.03 10.93 8.69
C PRO A 143 4.40 10.40 9.12
N TYR A 144 5.19 11.26 9.76
CA TYR A 144 6.53 10.92 10.22
C TYR A 144 6.90 11.69 11.48
N PHE A 145 7.83 11.14 12.26
CA PHE A 145 8.43 11.85 13.38
C PHE A 145 9.67 12.61 12.89
N GLN A 146 9.76 13.91 13.21
CA GLN A 146 10.90 14.75 12.81
C GLN A 146 12.23 14.20 13.35
N ASN A 147 12.24 13.78 14.62
CA ASN A 147 13.39 13.12 15.23
C ASN A 147 13.19 11.60 15.26
N GLY A 148 13.70 10.90 14.26
CA GLY A 148 13.60 9.44 14.16
C GLY A 148 14.42 8.66 15.21
N SER A 149 15.26 9.34 15.98
CA SER A 149 16.10 8.78 17.05
C SER A 149 15.59 9.15 18.44
N ASP A 150 14.41 9.75 18.54
CA ASP A 150 13.77 10.08 19.80
C ASP A 150 13.53 8.80 20.65
N LYS A 151 13.94 8.85 21.92
CA LYS A 151 13.83 7.72 22.86
C LYS A 151 12.37 7.35 23.13
N ASN A 152 11.47 8.32 23.17
CA ASN A 152 10.04 8.08 23.37
C ASN A 152 9.45 7.37 22.16
N VAL A 153 9.79 7.82 20.94
CA VAL A 153 9.34 7.16 19.70
C VAL A 153 9.83 5.70 19.67
N LYS A 154 11.10 5.46 20.01
CA LYS A 154 11.65 4.11 20.08
C LYS A 154 10.91 3.24 21.10
N SER A 155 10.66 3.76 22.30
CA SER A 155 9.90 3.06 23.34
C SER A 155 8.47 2.74 22.89
N CYS A 156 7.78 3.69 22.25
CA CYS A 156 6.44 3.46 21.70
C CYS A 156 6.43 2.39 20.60
N VAL A 157 7.45 2.33 19.73
CA VAL A 157 7.60 1.26 18.73
C VAL A 157 7.76 -0.11 19.41
N GLU A 158 8.59 -0.19 20.45
CA GLU A 158 8.81 -1.43 21.22
C GLU A 158 7.55 -1.87 21.97
N ILE A 159 6.73 -0.94 22.46
CA ILE A 159 5.44 -1.24 23.12
C ILE A 159 4.41 -1.73 22.09
N MET A 160 4.28 -1.03 20.96
CA MET A 160 3.25 -1.31 19.96
C MET A 160 3.57 -2.55 19.11
N PHE A 161 4.84 -2.78 18.79
CA PHE A 161 5.30 -3.85 17.90
C PHE A 161 6.43 -4.67 18.55
N PRO A 162 6.19 -5.32 19.70
CA PRO A 162 7.26 -5.82 20.57
C PRO A 162 8.16 -6.86 19.92
N VAL A 163 7.60 -7.82 19.17
CA VAL A 163 8.41 -8.84 18.49
C VAL A 163 9.14 -8.25 17.28
N LEU A 164 8.42 -7.55 16.40
CA LEU A 164 8.99 -7.01 15.16
C LEU A 164 9.96 -5.83 15.39
N SER A 165 9.89 -5.14 16.53
CA SER A 165 10.82 -4.05 16.87
C SER A 165 12.28 -4.50 16.91
N ARG A 166 12.51 -5.81 17.09
CA ARG A 166 13.83 -6.45 17.10
C ARG A 166 14.38 -6.70 15.69
N GLU A 167 13.54 -6.64 14.66
CA GLU A 167 13.93 -6.83 13.27
C GLU A 167 14.43 -5.51 12.68
N ALA A 168 15.74 -5.38 12.50
CA ALA A 168 16.39 -4.15 12.05
C ALA A 168 15.84 -3.64 10.71
N ASN A 169 15.52 -4.56 9.78
CA ASN A 169 14.98 -4.21 8.47
C ASN A 169 13.56 -3.61 8.53
N MET A 170 12.84 -3.85 9.63
CA MET A 170 11.49 -3.33 9.85
C MET A 170 11.47 -1.98 10.57
N ALA A 171 12.60 -1.51 11.13
CA ALA A 171 12.64 -0.31 11.96
C ALA A 171 12.06 0.94 11.27
N GLY A 172 12.29 1.12 9.97
CA GLY A 172 11.69 2.22 9.20
C GLY A 172 10.17 2.08 9.03
N ILE A 173 9.71 0.87 8.69
CA ILE A 173 8.29 0.55 8.49
C ILE A 173 7.51 0.67 9.80
N LEU A 174 8.06 0.20 10.92
CA LEU A 174 7.39 0.28 12.22
C LEU A 174 7.26 1.72 12.72
N ARG A 175 8.27 2.57 12.49
CA ARG A 175 8.18 4.01 12.76
C ARG A 175 7.12 4.69 11.90
N LEU A 176 7.06 4.35 10.61
CA LEU A 176 6.03 4.84 9.70
C LEU A 176 4.62 4.39 10.13
N CYS A 177 4.48 3.13 10.55
CA CYS A 177 3.22 2.59 11.08
C CYS A 177 2.80 3.31 12.36
N LEU A 178 3.72 3.47 13.32
CA LEU A 178 3.44 4.20 14.56
C LEU A 178 3.02 5.64 14.26
N ALA A 179 3.74 6.35 13.37
CA ALA A 179 3.39 7.72 12.99
C ALA A 179 2.00 7.79 12.36
N SER A 180 1.63 6.80 11.52
CA SER A 180 0.29 6.71 10.95
C SER A 180 -0.79 6.45 12.00
N LEU A 181 -0.53 5.62 13.02
CA LEU A 181 -1.50 5.36 14.10
C LEU A 181 -1.71 6.62 14.94
N VAL A 182 -0.62 7.29 15.33
CA VAL A 182 -0.68 8.52 16.14
C VAL A 182 -1.40 9.63 15.37
N HIS A 183 -1.06 9.84 14.10
CA HIS A 183 -1.67 10.87 13.28
C HIS A 183 -3.17 10.65 13.03
N HIS A 184 -3.63 9.39 13.04
CA HIS A 184 -5.04 9.03 12.83
C HIS A 184 -5.75 8.57 14.11
N ALA A 185 -5.21 8.85 15.30
CA ALA A 185 -5.74 8.35 16.56
C ALA A 185 -7.22 8.75 16.77
N GLU A 186 -7.58 10.02 16.54
CA GLU A 186 -8.97 10.49 16.67
C GLU A 186 -9.92 9.75 15.72
N TYR A 187 -9.52 9.61 14.45
CA TYR A 187 -10.30 8.86 13.45
C TYR A 187 -10.51 7.40 13.89
N LEU A 188 -9.46 6.74 14.42
CA LEU A 188 -9.55 5.36 14.88
C LEU A 188 -10.44 5.22 16.12
N LEU A 189 -10.34 6.14 17.08
CA LEU A 189 -11.17 6.13 18.29
C LEU A 189 -12.66 6.36 17.99
N GLN A 190 -12.98 7.12 16.94
CA GLN A 190 -14.36 7.31 16.50
C GLN A 190 -14.94 6.09 15.79
N LEU A 191 -14.11 5.36 15.04
CA LEU A 191 -14.54 4.23 14.22
C LEU A 191 -14.59 2.91 15.00
N LEU A 192 -13.64 2.71 15.91
CA LEU A 192 -13.50 1.48 16.68
C LEU A 192 -14.40 1.53 17.92
N PRO A 193 -15.01 0.40 18.32
CA PRO A 193 -15.80 0.36 19.54
C PRO A 193 -14.91 0.67 20.76
N ALA A 194 -15.48 1.41 21.72
CA ALA A 194 -14.81 1.63 23.00
C ALA A 194 -14.58 0.28 23.71
N THR A 195 -13.34 0.05 24.12
CA THR A 195 -12.93 -1.11 24.94
C THR A 195 -13.28 -0.93 26.39
#